data_AF-A0A940L4P0-F1
#
_entry.id   AF-A0A940L4P0-F1
#
_cell.length_a   1.000
_cell.length_b   1.000
_cell.length_c   1.000
_cell.angle_alpha   90.00
_cell.angle_beta   90.00
_cell.angle_gamma   90.00
#
_symmetry.space_group_name_H-M   'P 1'
#
loop_
_entity.id
_entity.type
_entity.pdbx_description
1 polymer ?
#
loop_
_entity_poly.entity_id
_entity_poly.type
_entity_poly.pdbx_seq_one_letter_code
_entity_poly.pdbx_strand_id
1 'polypeptide(L)'
;MKRCREIWPDHQLALVCRKGFGDFFLKTKLVDQVFEIKKGDAATYGKIISDLKNQEVDYLISPHESLRTVFFCQKIQAKHRVSFKKFWNFPFFSERVKKPIALPDTLRQMSLLTVVD
;
A
#
# COMPACT_ATOMS: atom_id res chain seq x y z
N MET A 1 9.18 1.11 -3.94
CA MET A 1 9.83 1.92 -2.89
C MET A 1 10.74 2.98 -3.47
N LYS A 2 11.87 2.64 -4.12
CA LYS A 2 12.74 3.66 -4.76
C LYS A 2 11.98 4.62 -5.68
N ARG A 3 11.21 4.08 -6.63
CA ARG A 3 10.38 4.92 -7.52
C ARG A 3 9.37 5.80 -6.78
N CYS A 4 8.77 5.32 -5.70
CA CYS A 4 7.85 6.13 -4.89
C CYS A 4 8.57 7.30 -4.22
N ARG A 5 9.85 7.15 -3.86
CA ARG A 5 10.67 8.25 -3.34
C ARG A 5 11.05 9.27 -4.39
N GLU A 6 11.25 8.82 -5.63
CA GLU A 6 11.51 9.71 -6.75
C GLU A 6 10.27 10.53 -7.11
N ILE A 7 9.09 9.92 -7.10
CA ILE A 7 7.81 10.59 -7.38
C ILE A 7 7.42 11.54 -6.25
N TRP A 8 7.65 11.15 -4.99
CA TRP A 8 7.31 11.94 -3.80
C TRP A 8 8.51 12.14 -2.87
N PRO A 9 9.45 13.03 -3.24
CA PRO A 9 10.67 13.23 -2.44
C PRO A 9 10.37 13.83 -1.06
N ASP A 10 9.37 14.70 -0.96
CA ASP A 10 9.04 15.43 0.28
C ASP A 10 7.98 14.74 1.14
N HIS A 11 7.43 13.61 0.70
CA HIS A 11 6.40 12.88 1.45
C HIS A 11 7.02 11.79 2.33
N GLN A 12 6.37 11.55 3.48
CA GLN A 12 6.68 10.36 4.26
C GLN A 12 6.21 9.09 3.54
N LEU A 13 7.11 8.11 3.40
CA LEU A 13 6.76 6.81 2.84
C LEU A 13 6.59 5.80 3.96
N ALA A 14 5.36 5.40 4.22
CA ALA A 14 5.03 4.31 5.12
C ALA A 14 4.85 2.98 4.37
N LEU A 15 5.25 1.88 4.99
CA LEU A 15 5.03 0.52 4.48
C LEU A 15 4.26 -0.33 5.47
N VAL A 16 3.18 -0.95 5.01
CA VAL A 16 2.51 -2.03 5.74
C VAL A 16 3.07 -3.37 5.26
N CYS A 17 3.70 -4.14 6.13
CA CYS A 17 4.29 -5.44 5.78
C CYS A 17 3.99 -6.52 6.82
N ARG A 18 4.37 -7.77 6.54
CA ARG A 18 4.29 -8.85 7.52
C ARG A 18 5.31 -8.61 8.64
N LYS A 19 4.96 -9.00 9.87
CA LYS A 19 5.88 -8.99 11.02
C LYS A 19 7.20 -9.71 10.71
N GLY A 20 8.30 -9.07 11.09
CA GLY A 20 9.69 -9.56 10.91
C GLY A 20 10.42 -8.93 9.71
N PHE A 21 9.77 -8.06 8.94
CA PHE A 21 10.39 -7.39 7.79
C PHE A 21 10.66 -5.90 8.02
N GLY A 22 10.05 -5.28 9.04
CA GLY A 22 10.10 -3.84 9.22
C GLY A 22 11.50 -3.28 9.46
N ASP A 23 12.27 -3.96 10.31
CA ASP A 23 13.66 -3.61 10.59
C ASP A 23 14.51 -3.47 9.33
N PHE A 24 14.33 -4.37 8.37
CA PHE A 24 15.07 -4.35 7.11
C PHE A 24 14.75 -3.07 6.31
N PHE A 25 13.48 -2.73 6.16
CA PHE A 25 13.06 -1.57 5.36
C PHE A 25 13.45 -0.24 6.00
N LEU A 26 13.40 -0.15 7.33
CA LEU A 26 13.83 1.04 8.07
C LEU A 26 15.36 1.21 8.00
N LYS A 27 16.14 0.16 8.26
CA LYS A 27 17.62 0.22 8.24
C LYS A 27 18.18 0.55 6.86
N THR A 28 17.50 0.08 5.79
CA THR A 28 17.88 0.39 4.41
C THR A 28 17.41 1.77 3.94
N LYS A 29 16.69 2.53 4.79
CA LYS A 29 16.09 3.83 4.46
C LYS A 29 15.20 3.79 3.21
N LEU A 30 14.61 2.62 2.92
CA LEU A 30 13.69 2.48 1.79
C LEU A 30 12.34 3.13 2.09
N VAL A 31 12.00 3.28 3.37
CA VAL A 31 10.75 3.83 3.91
C VAL A 31 11.06 4.57 5.22
N ASP A 32 10.21 5.52 5.62
CA ASP A 32 10.38 6.27 6.87
C ASP A 32 9.69 5.58 8.04
N GLN A 33 8.61 4.87 7.74
CA GLN A 33 7.75 4.24 8.74
C GLN A 33 7.33 2.85 8.27
N VAL A 34 7.23 1.92 9.23
CA VAL A 34 6.68 0.58 8.98
C VAL A 34 5.57 0.28 9.96
N PHE A 35 4.51 -0.34 9.43
CA PHE A 35 3.42 -0.94 10.17
C PHE A 35 3.43 -2.45 9.94
N GLU A 36 3.74 -3.22 10.97
CA GLU A 36 3.83 -4.67 10.86
C GLU A 36 2.51 -5.38 11.21
N ILE A 37 2.09 -6.27 10.32
CA ILE A 37 0.88 -7.09 10.47
C ILE A 37 1.25 -8.54 10.79
N LYS A 38 0.54 -9.13 11.76
CA LYS A 38 0.56 -10.57 12.01
C LYS A 38 -0.68 -11.22 11.38
N LYS A 39 -0.48 -12.14 10.44
CA LYS A 39 -1.59 -12.84 9.76
C LYS A 39 -2.43 -13.60 10.79
N GLY A 40 -3.75 -13.41 10.76
CA GLY A 40 -4.69 -14.03 11.69
C GLY A 40 -4.90 -13.25 12.99
N ASP A 41 -4.15 -12.18 13.21
CA ASP A 41 -4.25 -11.34 14.40
C ASP A 41 -4.95 -10.01 14.07
N ALA A 42 -6.26 -9.96 14.28
CA ALA A 42 -7.08 -8.79 13.98
C ALA A 42 -6.67 -7.53 14.77
N ALA A 43 -6.08 -7.70 15.96
CA ALA A 43 -5.63 -6.58 16.79
C ALA A 43 -4.52 -5.78 16.09
N THR A 44 -3.62 -6.44 15.36
CA THR A 44 -2.57 -5.76 14.60
C THR A 44 -3.13 -4.84 13.51
N TYR A 45 -4.18 -5.27 12.80
CA TYR A 45 -4.84 -4.43 11.80
C TYR A 45 -5.54 -3.24 12.45
N GLY A 46 -6.29 -3.49 13.54
CA GLY A 46 -7.02 -2.44 14.26
C GLY A 46 -6.12 -1.36 14.81
N LYS A 47 -4.97 -1.74 15.37
CA LYS A 47 -3.94 -0.80 15.83
C LYS A 47 -3.45 0.12 14.71
N ILE A 48 -3.11 -0.45 13.55
CA ILE A 48 -2.61 0.34 12.41
C ILE A 48 -3.67 1.32 11.92
N ILE A 49 -4.95 0.92 11.85
CA ILE A 49 -6.04 1.84 11.50
C ILE A 49 -6.16 2.97 12.52
N SER A 50 -5.99 2.68 13.81
CA SER A 50 -6.00 3.70 14.87
C SER A 50 -4.82 4.67 14.73
N ASP A 51 -3.62 4.15 14.47
CA ASP A 51 -2.40 4.94 14.33
C ASP A 51 -2.48 5.86 13.10
N LEU A 52 -3.08 5.38 12.00
CA LEU A 52 -3.28 6.14 10.76
C LEU A 52 -4.47 7.11 10.81
N LYS A 53 -5.38 7.01 11.79
CA LYS A 53 -6.62 7.80 11.81
C LYS A 53 -6.38 9.31 11.84
N ASN A 54 -5.30 9.74 12.47
CA ASN A 54 -4.93 11.15 12.61
C ASN A 54 -3.87 11.59 11.59
N GLN A 55 -3.58 10.76 10.59
CA GLN A 55 -2.61 11.06 9.54
C GLN A 55 -3.35 11.29 8.23
N GLU A 56 -2.98 12.36 7.51
CA GLU A 56 -3.42 12.51 6.13
C GLU A 56 -2.60 11.58 5.25
N VAL A 57 -3.29 10.65 4.57
CA VAL A 57 -2.67 9.80 3.56
C VAL A 57 -3.07 10.30 2.18
N ASP A 58 -2.14 10.89 1.43
CA ASP A 58 -2.44 11.34 0.07
C ASP A 58 -2.61 10.14 -0.87
N TYR A 59 -1.65 9.22 -0.87
CA TYR A 59 -1.63 8.04 -1.73
C TYR A 59 -1.51 6.75 -0.93
N LEU A 60 -2.46 5.84 -1.15
CA LEU A 60 -2.41 4.46 -0.70
C LEU A 60 -2.29 3.55 -1.92
N ILE A 61 -1.21 2.77 -1.98
CA ILE A 61 -0.92 1.87 -3.10
C ILE A 61 -0.93 0.43 -2.60
N SER A 62 -1.86 -0.39 -3.10
CA SER A 62 -1.99 -1.79 -2.70
C SER A 62 -1.76 -2.74 -3.88
N PRO A 63 -0.59 -3.41 -3.95
CA PRO A 63 -0.36 -4.47 -4.93
C PRO A 63 -1.07 -5.78 -4.60
N HIS A 64 -1.51 -5.96 -3.35
CA HIS A 64 -2.20 -7.17 -2.91
C HIS A 64 -3.69 -7.11 -3.26
N GLU A 65 -4.17 -8.19 -3.87
CA GLU A 65 -5.54 -8.29 -4.41
C GLU A 65 -6.47 -9.14 -3.51
N SER A 66 -6.08 -9.41 -2.27
CA SER A 66 -6.89 -10.22 -1.34
C SER A 66 -8.04 -9.40 -0.76
N LEU A 67 -9.21 -10.01 -0.54
CA LEU A 67 -10.36 -9.35 0.10
C LEU A 67 -9.98 -8.70 1.43
N ARG A 68 -9.17 -9.40 2.25
CA ARG A 68 -8.68 -8.87 3.53
C ARG A 68 -7.90 -7.57 3.36
N THR A 69 -7.02 -7.52 2.37
CA THR A 69 -6.27 -6.29 2.08
C THR A 69 -7.21 -5.19 1.62
N VAL A 70 -8.15 -5.49 0.72
CA VAL A 70 -9.11 -4.49 0.22
C VAL A 70 -9.92 -3.88 1.37
N PHE A 71 -10.48 -4.70 2.26
CA PHE A 71 -11.21 -4.20 3.43
C PHE A 71 -10.33 -3.43 4.40
N PHE A 72 -9.07 -3.81 4.56
CA PHE A 72 -8.11 -3.05 5.37
C PHE A 72 -7.82 -1.68 4.75
N CYS A 73 -7.51 -1.63 3.45
CA CYS A 73 -7.24 -0.38 2.72
C CYS A 73 -8.44 0.57 2.71
N GLN A 74 -9.67 0.03 2.65
CA GLN A 74 -10.89 0.85 2.71
C GLN A 74 -11.03 1.59 4.06
N LYS A 75 -10.55 0.99 5.15
CA LYS A 75 -10.57 1.61 6.48
C LYS A 75 -9.53 2.72 6.66
N ILE A 76 -8.55 2.79 5.76
CA ILE A 76 -7.55 3.86 5.76
C ILE A 76 -8.12 5.05 4.99
N GLN A 77 -8.13 6.20 5.66
CA GLN A 77 -8.54 7.47 5.05
C GLN A 77 -7.41 7.97 4.15
N ALA A 78 -7.52 7.68 2.86
CA ALA A 78 -6.59 8.16 1.84
C ALA A 78 -7.32 8.91 0.73
N LYS A 79 -6.71 10.00 0.23
CA LYS A 79 -7.25 10.82 -0.87
C LYS A 79 -7.30 10.00 -2.16
N HIS A 80 -6.23 9.27 -2.46
CA HIS A 80 -6.12 8.39 -3.61
C HIS A 80 -5.80 6.96 -3.16
N ARG A 81 -6.63 5.99 -3.58
CA ARG A 81 -6.43 4.56 -3.34
C ARG A 81 -6.22 3.85 -4.67
N VAL A 82 -5.03 3.29 -4.87
CA VAL A 82 -4.60 2.66 -6.12
C VAL A 82 -4.44 1.15 -5.92
N SER A 83 -5.04 0.35 -6.82
CA SER A 83 -4.79 -1.10 -6.87
C SER A 83 -5.01 -1.67 -8.27
N PHE A 84 -4.79 -2.96 -8.45
CA PHE A 84 -5.10 -3.62 -9.71
C PHE A 84 -6.61 -3.75 -9.91
N LYS A 85 -7.07 -3.59 -11.14
CA LYS A 85 -8.48 -3.71 -11.51
C LYS A 85 -8.97 -5.15 -11.28
N LYS A 86 -9.95 -5.30 -10.39
CA LYS A 86 -10.85 -6.45 -10.31
C LYS A 86 -12.27 -6.00 -10.64
N PHE A 87 -13.12 -6.94 -11.04
CA PHE A 87 -14.53 -6.63 -11.32
C PHE A 87 -15.26 -6.11 -10.07
N TRP A 88 -14.92 -6.63 -8.89
CA TRP A 88 -15.60 -6.34 -7.63
C TRP A 88 -14.97 -5.22 -6.79
N ASN A 89 -13.75 -4.77 -7.11
CA ASN A 89 -13.03 -3.81 -6.24
C ASN A 89 -13.28 -2.33 -6.56
N PHE A 90 -14.23 -2.04 -7.46
CA PHE A 90 -14.59 -0.67 -7.87
C PHE A 90 -14.91 0.29 -6.71
N PRO A 91 -15.72 -0.08 -5.70
CA PRO A 91 -16.10 0.90 -4.67
C PRO A 91 -14.99 1.15 -3.63
N PHE A 92 -13.88 0.40 -3.67
CA PHE A 92 -12.84 0.48 -2.64
C PHE A 92 -11.61 1.30 -3.08
N PHE A 93 -11.34 1.37 -4.38
CA PHE A 93 -10.17 2.04 -4.95
C PHE A 93 -10.61 3.11 -5.93
N SER A 94 -10.10 4.35 -5.75
CA SER A 94 -10.36 5.47 -6.65
C SER A 94 -9.69 5.24 -8.01
N GLU A 95 -8.49 4.67 -7.99
CA GLU A 95 -7.69 4.40 -9.17
C GLU A 95 -7.45 2.89 -9.33
N ARG A 96 -7.66 2.37 -10.54
CA ARG A 96 -7.55 0.93 -10.81
C ARG A 96 -6.80 0.66 -12.10
N VAL A 97 -5.63 0.04 -11.97
CA VAL A 97 -4.75 -0.26 -13.10
C VAL A 97 -5.00 -1.67 -13.65
N LYS A 98 -5.08 -1.82 -14.97
CA LYS A 98 -5.13 -3.15 -15.59
C LYS A 98 -3.80 -3.87 -15.33
N LYS A 99 -3.86 -5.01 -14.65
CA LYS A 99 -2.68 -5.81 -14.30
C LYS A 99 -2.01 -6.37 -15.57
N PRO A 100 -0.75 -6.00 -15.91
CA PRO A 100 -0.06 -6.53 -17.08
C PRO A 100 0.45 -7.95 -16.78
N ILE A 101 -0.32 -8.96 -17.16
CA ILE A 101 -0.05 -10.37 -16.81
C ILE A 101 1.25 -10.87 -17.46
N ALA A 102 1.56 -10.40 -18.67
CA ALA A 102 2.76 -10.78 -19.43
C ALA A 102 4.08 -10.31 -18.79
N LEU A 103 4.03 -9.32 -17.87
CA LEU A 103 5.23 -8.80 -17.22
C LEU A 103 5.64 -9.64 -15.99
N PRO A 104 6.93 -9.72 -15.66
CA PRO A 104 7.43 -10.19 -14.37
C PRO A 104 6.77 -9.46 -13.20
N ASP A 105 6.67 -10.11 -12.05
CA ASP A 105 5.87 -9.59 -10.93
C ASP A 105 6.34 -8.21 -10.44
N THR A 106 7.65 -7.96 -10.41
CA THR A 106 8.19 -6.64 -10.03
C THR A 106 7.72 -5.52 -10.96
N LEU A 107 7.85 -5.71 -12.28
CA LEU A 107 7.41 -4.73 -13.27
C LEU A 107 5.89 -4.57 -13.26
N ARG A 108 5.18 -5.66 -12.98
CA ARG A 108 3.74 -5.64 -12.81
C ARG A 108 3.33 -4.80 -11.61
N GLN A 109 3.97 -4.97 -10.44
CA GLN A 109 3.73 -4.14 -9.27
C GLN A 109 4.05 -2.67 -9.53
N MET A 110 5.14 -2.39 -10.25
CA MET A 110 5.49 -1.03 -10.66
C MET A 110 4.42 -0.38 -11.55
N SER A 111 3.66 -1.15 -12.32
CA SER A 111 2.61 -0.58 -13.18
C SER A 111 1.52 0.15 -12.37
N LEU A 112 1.38 -0.11 -11.07
CA LEU A 112 0.48 0.66 -10.20
C LEU A 112 0.88 2.13 -10.07
N LEU A 113 2.14 2.47 -10.33
CA LEU A 113 2.62 3.85 -10.27
C LEU A 113 2.29 4.64 -11.54
N THR A 114 1.84 4.01 -12.62
CA THR A 114 1.52 4.70 -13.90
C THR A 114 0.34 5.68 -13.81
N VAL A 115 -0.41 5.70 -12.71
CA VAL A 115 -1.49 6.67 -12.48
C VAL A 115 -1.00 7.95 -11.79
N VAL A 116 0.26 7.99 -11.37
CA VAL A 116 0.89 9.09 -10.63
C VAL A 116 2.25 9.49 -11.20
N ASP A 117 2.73 8.76 -12.22
CA ASP A 117 3.97 8.98 -12.97
C ASP A 117 3.60 9.58 -14.33
#